data_AF-A0A4R6Q589-F1
#
_entry.id   AF-A0A4R6Q589-F1
#
_cell.length_a   1.000
_cell.length_b   1.000
_cell.length_c   1.000
_cell.angle_alpha   90.00
_cell.angle_beta   90.00
_cell.angle_gamma   90.00
#
_symmetry.space_group_name_H-M   'P 1'
#
loop_
_entity.id
_entity.type
_entity.pdbx_description
1 polymer ?
#
loop_
_entity_poly.entity_id
_entity_poly.type
_entity_poly.pdbx_seq_one_letter_code
_entity_poly.pdbx_strand_id
1 'polypeptide(L)'
;MVKLKNYNVVLKQFVLILTFALLLSCGEKKYFVTKIEGKKISIENSVTESTEIENFVKPYRESIDKDLSQVLSFAPETLDKTGTWQTPIGNFLSDITLEKTQPIFEKRENKSIDICLLNHGGIRSIIPSGNVTSRTAYEIMPFENTTIVVGLKAEQIEEIVSYIISEKKPHPLSGMSFTIDKNNNPTSILVNNKPLEKNKIYYVVTSDYLVNGGDNMTFFQKGVEKYNLDYKLRNVLIDYFKTNKEIKANTNIRINKE
;
A
#
# COMPACT_ATOMS: atom_id res chain seq x y z
N MET A 1 -50.62 70.46 -49.15
CA MET A 1 -49.15 70.49 -49.35
C MET A 1 -48.48 70.26 -48.00
N VAL A 2 -48.19 69.01 -47.63
CA VAL A 2 -47.57 68.68 -46.34
C VAL A 2 -46.06 68.84 -46.47
N LYS A 3 -45.45 69.65 -45.60
CA LYS A 3 -44.01 69.98 -45.61
C LYS A 3 -43.19 68.72 -45.27
N LEU A 4 -42.69 68.03 -46.30
CA LEU A 4 -41.83 66.84 -46.25
C LEU A 4 -40.39 67.08 -45.71
N LYS A 5 -40.08 68.28 -45.17
CA LYS A 5 -38.70 68.69 -44.88
C LYS A 5 -38.04 67.90 -43.73
N ASN A 6 -38.82 67.32 -42.82
CA ASN A 6 -38.31 66.60 -41.64
C ASN A 6 -38.01 65.10 -41.89
N TYR A 7 -38.46 64.53 -43.01
CA TYR A 7 -38.27 63.11 -43.32
C TYR A 7 -36.80 62.79 -43.66
N ASN A 8 -36.11 63.74 -44.30
CA ASN A 8 -34.69 63.59 -44.68
C ASN A 8 -33.74 63.59 -43.47
N VAL A 9 -34.10 64.24 -42.36
CA VAL A 9 -33.29 64.24 -41.14
C VAL A 9 -33.39 62.89 -40.43
N VAL A 10 -34.61 62.35 -40.31
CA VAL A 10 -34.87 61.03 -39.74
C VAL A 10 -34.22 59.93 -40.58
N LEU A 11 -34.32 60.02 -41.92
CA LEU A 11 -33.68 59.07 -42.82
C LEU A 11 -32.15 59.12 -42.70
N LYS A 12 -31.55 60.32 -42.62
CA LYS A 12 -30.10 60.46 -42.43
C LYS A 12 -29.66 59.88 -41.08
N GLN A 13 -30.37 60.18 -39.99
CA GLN A 13 -30.07 59.62 -38.68
C GLN A 13 -30.21 58.09 -38.67
N PHE A 14 -31.24 57.56 -39.33
CA PHE A 14 -31.43 56.12 -39.50
C PHE A 14 -30.26 55.48 -40.26
N VAL A 15 -29.85 56.06 -41.39
CA VAL A 15 -28.70 55.57 -42.17
C VAL A 15 -27.40 55.65 -41.37
N LEU A 16 -27.20 56.71 -40.59
CA LEU A 16 -25.99 56.91 -39.77
C LEU A 16 -25.93 55.90 -38.62
N ILE A 17 -27.06 55.65 -37.95
CA ILE A 17 -27.20 54.61 -36.92
C ILE A 17 -26.99 53.22 -37.52
N LEU A 18 -27.59 52.94 -38.69
CA LEU A 18 -27.44 51.67 -39.40
C LEU A 18 -25.97 51.43 -39.79
N THR A 19 -25.30 52.47 -40.28
CA THR A 19 -23.88 52.40 -40.69
C THR A 19 -22.97 52.19 -39.47
N PHE A 20 -23.24 52.87 -38.35
CA PHE A 20 -22.48 52.69 -37.12
C PHE A 20 -22.70 51.30 -36.50
N ALA A 21 -23.93 50.77 -36.56
CA ALA A 21 -24.25 49.42 -36.12
C ALA A 21 -23.56 48.33 -36.98
N LEU A 22 -23.44 48.56 -38.30
CA LEU A 22 -22.73 47.65 -39.19
C LEU A 22 -21.21 47.62 -38.92
N LEU A 23 -20.61 48.75 -38.53
CA LEU A 23 -19.18 48.81 -38.17
C LEU A 23 -18.86 48.08 -36.86
N LEU A 24 -19.78 48.05 -35.90
CA LEU A 24 -19.60 47.35 -34.61
C LEU A 24 -19.85 45.83 -34.68
N SER A 25 -20.41 45.32 -35.78
CA SER A 25 -20.79 43.90 -35.91
C SER A 25 -19.64 42.96 -36.29
N CYS A 26 -18.47 43.49 -36.67
CA CYS A 26 -17.29 42.69 -37.01
C CYS A 26 -16.32 42.59 -35.81
N GLY A 27 -16.72 41.86 -34.76
CA GLY A 27 -15.79 41.40 -33.72
C GLY A 27 -15.08 40.11 -34.16
N GLU A 28 -13.78 39.99 -33.88
CA GLU A 28 -13.03 38.75 -34.15
C GLU A 28 -13.70 37.54 -33.52
N LYS A 29 -13.85 36.45 -34.29
CA LYS A 29 -14.40 35.19 -33.79
C LYS A 29 -13.38 34.55 -32.83
N LYS A 30 -13.53 34.82 -31.54
CA LYS A 30 -12.78 34.10 -30.50
C LYS A 30 -13.38 32.70 -30.35
N TYR A 31 -12.60 31.70 -30.73
CA TYR A 31 -12.96 30.31 -30.51
C TYR A 31 -12.70 29.96 -29.04
N PHE A 32 -13.70 29.39 -28.40
CA PHE A 32 -13.59 28.84 -27.06
C PHE A 32 -13.92 27.36 -27.13
N VAL A 33 -13.20 26.55 -26.36
CA VAL A 33 -13.52 25.13 -26.24
C VAL A 33 -14.89 25.03 -25.55
N THR A 34 -15.90 24.57 -26.29
CA THR A 34 -17.28 24.45 -25.78
C THR A 34 -17.56 23.08 -25.19
N LYS A 35 -16.78 22.06 -25.57
CA LYS A 35 -16.92 20.68 -25.10
C LYS A 35 -15.62 19.90 -25.30
N ILE A 36 -15.27 19.09 -24.31
CA ILE A 36 -14.22 18.06 -24.43
C ILE A 36 -14.94 16.72 -24.24
N GLU A 37 -14.79 15.82 -25.22
CA GLU A 37 -15.30 14.45 -25.12
C GLU A 37 -14.12 13.48 -25.05
N GLY A 38 -14.19 12.55 -24.09
CA GLY A 38 -13.24 11.45 -23.95
C GLY A 38 -14.01 10.14 -23.78
N LYS A 39 -13.50 9.07 -24.38
CA LYS A 39 -14.03 7.72 -24.20
C LYS A 39 -12.91 6.80 -23.72
N LYS A 40 -13.19 6.03 -22.66
CA LYS A 40 -12.31 4.94 -22.23
C LYS A 40 -12.47 3.78 -23.22
N ILE A 41 -11.39 3.40 -23.87
CA ILE A 41 -11.34 2.17 -24.66
C ILE A 41 -10.92 1.06 -23.70
N SER A 42 -11.82 0.10 -23.45
CA SER A 42 -11.51 -1.08 -22.66
C SER A 42 -10.62 -2.02 -23.48
N ILE A 43 -9.61 -2.60 -22.83
CA ILE A 43 -8.81 -3.68 -23.42
C ILE A 43 -9.50 -4.99 -23.03
N GLU A 44 -10.06 -5.68 -24.03
CA GLU A 44 -10.80 -6.93 -23.88
C GLU A 44 -10.10 -8.07 -24.64
N ASN A 45 -10.36 -9.32 -24.24
CA ASN A 45 -9.79 -10.52 -24.88
C ASN A 45 -10.21 -10.71 -26.35
N SER A 46 -11.12 -9.87 -26.86
CA SER A 46 -11.58 -9.85 -28.26
C SER A 46 -10.64 -9.09 -29.19
N VAL A 47 -9.67 -8.35 -28.65
CA VAL A 47 -8.65 -7.65 -29.45
C VAL A 47 -7.58 -8.65 -29.88
N THR A 48 -7.33 -8.74 -31.19
CA THR A 48 -6.29 -9.61 -31.74
C THR A 48 -4.92 -9.21 -31.22
N GLU A 49 -4.22 -10.14 -30.57
CA GLU A 49 -2.85 -9.95 -30.12
C GLU A 49 -1.91 -9.68 -31.31
N SER A 50 -0.97 -8.75 -31.13
CA SER A 50 0.05 -8.51 -32.15
C SER A 50 1.11 -9.59 -32.08
N THR A 51 1.23 -10.39 -33.14
CA THR A 51 2.26 -11.43 -33.27
C THR A 51 3.68 -10.87 -33.12
N GLU A 52 3.92 -9.63 -33.57
CA GLU A 52 5.21 -8.96 -33.42
C GLU A 52 5.55 -8.68 -31.95
N ILE A 53 4.59 -8.14 -31.19
CA ILE A 53 4.75 -7.87 -29.75
C ILE A 53 4.90 -9.18 -28.98
N GLU A 54 4.10 -10.19 -29.32
CA GLU A 54 4.19 -11.49 -28.66
C GLU A 54 5.56 -12.14 -28.87
N ASN A 55 6.07 -12.15 -30.10
CA ASN A 55 7.41 -12.67 -30.40
C ASN A 55 8.51 -11.89 -29.66
N PHE A 56 8.33 -10.58 -29.48
CA PHE A 56 9.28 -9.75 -28.72
C PHE A 56 9.25 -10.07 -27.22
N VAL A 57 8.07 -10.21 -26.61
CA VAL A 57 7.91 -10.39 -25.16
C VAL A 57 8.19 -11.83 -24.71
N LYS A 58 7.88 -12.82 -25.55
CA LYS A 58 7.99 -14.25 -25.25
C LYS A 58 9.32 -14.68 -24.62
N PRO A 59 10.51 -14.38 -25.16
CA PRO A 59 11.77 -14.84 -24.55
C PRO A 59 12.02 -14.28 -23.14
N TYR A 60 11.60 -13.03 -22.88
CA TYR A 60 11.70 -12.44 -21.54
C TYR A 60 10.71 -13.10 -20.57
N ARG A 61 9.48 -13.35 -21.02
CA ARG A 61 8.46 -14.05 -20.25
C ARG A 61 8.93 -15.46 -19.87
N GLU A 62 9.45 -16.22 -20.82
CA GLU A 62 9.96 -17.57 -20.59
C GLU A 62 11.15 -17.59 -19.62
N SER A 63 12.07 -16.62 -19.72
CA SER A 63 13.19 -16.49 -18.78
C SER A 63 12.70 -16.19 -17.36
N ILE A 64 11.79 -15.23 -17.21
CA ILE A 64 11.20 -14.87 -15.92
C ILE A 64 10.40 -16.05 -15.35
N ASP A 65 9.62 -16.73 -16.18
CA ASP A 65 8.79 -17.85 -15.76
C ASP A 65 9.64 -19.02 -15.26
N LYS A 66 10.80 -19.27 -15.89
CA LYS A 66 11.75 -20.27 -15.42
C LYS A 66 12.23 -19.98 -13.99
N ASP A 67 12.60 -18.74 -13.71
CA ASP A 67 13.11 -18.34 -12.38
C ASP A 67 11.99 -18.29 -11.33
N LEU A 68 10.79 -17.87 -11.74
CA LEU A 68 9.65 -17.71 -10.84
C LEU A 68 8.94 -19.02 -10.52
N SER A 69 9.04 -20.04 -11.37
CA SER A 69 8.32 -21.32 -11.22
C SER A 69 9.08 -22.36 -10.41
N GLN A 70 10.33 -22.07 -9.99
CA GLN A 70 11.08 -22.98 -9.13
C GLN A 70 10.34 -23.16 -7.79
N VAL A 71 10.04 -24.41 -7.45
CA VAL A 71 9.48 -24.77 -6.14
C VAL A 71 10.54 -24.57 -5.07
N LEU A 72 10.24 -23.74 -4.09
CA LEU A 72 11.12 -23.40 -2.97
C LEU A 72 10.67 -24.10 -1.68
N SER A 73 9.36 -24.16 -1.45
CA SER A 73 8.74 -24.73 -0.24
C SER A 73 7.40 -25.37 -0.59
N PHE A 74 6.78 -26.00 0.40
CA PHE A 74 5.42 -26.53 0.34
C PHE A 74 4.54 -25.86 1.41
N ALA A 75 3.28 -25.56 1.09
CA ALA A 75 2.27 -25.10 2.04
C ALA A 75 1.25 -26.24 2.26
N PRO A 76 1.15 -26.82 3.48
CA PRO A 76 0.22 -27.92 3.73
C PRO A 76 -1.26 -27.48 3.68
N GLU A 77 -1.51 -26.20 3.91
CA GLU A 77 -2.84 -25.59 3.89
C GLU A 77 -2.77 -24.19 3.29
N THR A 78 -3.93 -23.64 2.92
CA THR A 78 -4.04 -22.27 2.43
C THR A 78 -3.97 -21.29 3.59
N LEU A 79 -3.05 -20.33 3.54
CA LEU A 79 -2.99 -19.21 4.49
C LEU A 79 -3.72 -18.01 3.88
N ASP A 80 -4.95 -17.77 4.34
CA ASP A 80 -5.79 -16.65 3.93
C ASP A 80 -5.44 -15.36 4.71
N LYS A 81 -5.70 -14.21 4.10
CA LYS A 81 -5.49 -12.89 4.71
C LYS A 81 -6.74 -12.28 5.33
N THR A 82 -7.90 -12.89 5.14
CA THR A 82 -9.21 -12.44 5.61
C THR A 82 -9.35 -12.74 7.09
N GLY A 83 -9.67 -11.70 7.87
CA GLY A 83 -9.85 -11.83 9.30
C GLY A 83 -10.00 -10.47 9.95
N THR A 84 -10.16 -10.49 11.27
CA THR A 84 -10.24 -9.28 12.11
C THR A 84 -9.07 -9.29 13.09
N TRP A 85 -8.32 -8.18 13.15
CA TRP A 85 -7.12 -7.96 13.97
C TRP A 85 -5.90 -8.86 13.74
N GLN A 86 -6.08 -10.14 13.41
CA GLN A 86 -4.99 -11.07 13.14
C GLN A 86 -5.44 -12.17 12.17
N THR A 87 -4.49 -12.75 11.45
CA THR A 87 -4.69 -13.91 10.56
C THR A 87 -3.47 -14.81 10.55
N PRO A 88 -3.60 -16.11 10.19
CA PRO A 88 -2.46 -17.02 10.09
C PRO A 88 -1.38 -16.52 9.14
N ILE A 89 -1.73 -15.96 7.97
CA ILE A 89 -0.74 -15.36 7.06
C ILE A 89 -0.06 -14.14 7.68
N GLY A 90 -0.79 -13.29 8.40
CA GLY A 90 -0.20 -12.12 9.05
C GLY A 90 0.76 -12.51 10.18
N ASN A 91 0.38 -13.52 10.97
CA ASN A 91 1.24 -14.08 12.00
C ASN A 91 2.51 -14.66 11.39
N PHE A 92 2.37 -15.49 10.36
CA PHE A 92 3.48 -16.07 9.62
C PHE A 92 4.44 -15.00 9.08
N LEU A 93 3.92 -14.00 8.37
CA LEU A 93 4.73 -12.95 7.74
C LEU A 93 5.52 -12.11 8.75
N SER A 94 4.89 -11.77 9.88
CA SER A 94 5.57 -11.00 10.94
C SER A 94 6.61 -11.84 11.68
N ASP A 95 6.37 -13.14 11.88
CA ASP A 95 7.33 -14.04 12.52
C ASP A 95 8.58 -14.24 11.68
N ILE A 96 8.43 -14.57 10.39
CA ILE A 96 9.58 -14.77 9.51
C ILE A 96 10.35 -13.46 9.31
N THR A 97 9.67 -12.31 9.37
CA THR A 97 10.32 -11.01 9.31
C THR A 97 11.19 -10.81 10.54
N LEU A 98 10.69 -11.08 11.76
CA LEU A 98 11.53 -11.07 12.96
C LEU A 98 12.71 -12.05 12.82
N GLU A 99 12.43 -13.32 12.50
CA GLU A 99 13.45 -14.38 12.40
C GLU A 99 14.59 -13.99 11.46
N LYS A 100 14.28 -13.47 10.27
CA LYS A 100 15.31 -13.17 9.25
C LYS A 100 15.99 -11.82 9.46
N THR A 101 15.35 -10.87 10.13
CA THR A 101 15.94 -9.53 10.37
C THR A 101 16.74 -9.46 11.66
N GLN A 102 16.40 -10.27 12.67
CA GLN A 102 17.06 -10.30 13.97
C GLN A 102 18.58 -10.48 13.87
N PRO A 103 19.14 -11.47 13.14
CA PRO A 103 20.59 -11.68 13.09
C PRO A 103 21.34 -10.53 12.39
N ILE A 104 20.66 -9.84 11.46
CA ILE A 104 21.23 -8.69 10.75
C ILE A 104 21.35 -7.52 11.71
N PHE A 105 20.27 -7.23 12.45
CA PHE A 105 20.22 -6.12 13.38
C PHE A 105 21.16 -6.32 14.57
N GLU A 106 21.17 -7.52 15.16
CA GLU A 106 22.12 -7.88 16.23
C GLU A 106 23.57 -7.71 15.79
N LYS A 107 23.91 -8.18 14.59
CA LYS A 107 25.29 -8.10 14.08
C LYS A 107 25.72 -6.67 13.77
N ARG A 108 24.82 -5.83 13.25
CA ARG A 108 25.14 -4.45 12.85
C ARG A 108 25.12 -3.48 14.03
N GLU A 109 24.17 -3.64 14.94
CA GLU A 109 23.83 -2.62 15.95
C GLU A 109 23.99 -3.11 17.40
N ASN A 110 24.30 -4.41 17.62
CA ASN A 110 24.39 -5.03 18.95
C ASN A 110 23.12 -4.81 19.79
N LYS A 111 21.96 -4.87 19.12
CA LYS A 111 20.61 -4.66 19.67
C LYS A 111 19.68 -5.77 19.19
N SER A 112 18.60 -6.00 19.92
CA SER A 112 17.56 -6.99 19.58
C SER A 112 16.31 -6.30 19.06
N ILE A 113 15.62 -6.90 18.09
CA ILE A 113 14.28 -6.48 17.67
C ILE A 113 13.28 -7.06 18.68
N ASP A 114 12.33 -6.24 19.13
CA ASP A 114 11.29 -6.65 20.08
C ASP A 114 9.99 -7.04 19.38
N ILE A 115 9.60 -6.30 18.34
CA ILE A 115 8.28 -6.36 17.71
C ILE A 115 8.43 -6.32 16.19
N CYS A 116 7.58 -7.02 15.46
CA CYS A 116 7.35 -6.75 14.04
C CYS A 116 5.93 -6.25 13.83
N LEU A 117 5.78 -5.17 13.09
CA LEU A 117 4.49 -4.68 12.62
C LEU A 117 4.57 -4.38 11.12
N LEU A 118 3.74 -5.05 10.33
CA LEU A 118 3.54 -4.74 8.91
C LEU A 118 2.08 -4.34 8.68
N ASN A 119 1.76 -3.87 7.48
CA ASN A 119 0.40 -3.49 7.14
C ASN A 119 -0.35 -4.57 6.37
N HIS A 120 -1.64 -4.75 6.69
CA HIS A 120 -2.51 -5.66 5.97
C HIS A 120 -2.58 -5.35 4.46
N GLY A 121 -2.57 -4.05 4.10
CA GLY A 121 -2.56 -3.61 2.70
C GLY A 121 -1.33 -4.05 1.91
N GLY A 122 -0.22 -4.35 2.59
CA GLY A 122 1.00 -4.89 2.02
C GLY A 122 0.88 -6.36 1.59
N ILE A 123 -0.11 -7.09 2.11
CA ILE A 123 -0.40 -8.48 1.74
C ILE A 123 -1.33 -8.48 0.52
N ARG A 124 -0.80 -8.81 -0.65
CA ARG A 124 -1.50 -8.67 -1.93
C ARG A 124 -2.15 -9.94 -2.44
N SER A 125 -1.73 -11.09 -1.93
CA SER A 125 -2.30 -12.40 -2.23
C SER A 125 -2.30 -13.31 -0.99
N ILE A 126 -2.94 -14.46 -1.11
CA ILE A 126 -2.89 -15.56 -0.13
C ILE A 126 -1.67 -16.46 -0.42
N ILE A 127 -1.37 -17.40 0.47
CA ILE A 127 -0.52 -18.56 0.14
C ILE A 127 -1.46 -19.75 -0.08
N PRO A 128 -1.69 -20.20 -1.31
CA PRO A 128 -2.49 -21.41 -1.54
C PRO A 128 -1.74 -22.65 -1.04
N SER A 129 -2.48 -23.70 -0.66
CA SER A 129 -1.87 -25.00 -0.39
C SER A 129 -1.17 -25.56 -1.62
N GLY A 130 -0.12 -26.34 -1.41
CA GLY A 130 0.70 -26.94 -2.46
C GLY A 130 2.08 -26.29 -2.60
N ASN A 131 2.60 -26.29 -3.83
CA ASN A 131 3.93 -25.79 -4.12
C ASN A 131 4.01 -24.27 -3.97
N VAL A 132 5.02 -23.81 -3.24
CA VAL A 132 5.33 -22.41 -3.04
C VAL A 132 6.60 -22.06 -3.80
N THR A 133 6.53 -21.03 -4.62
CA THR A 133 7.61 -20.62 -5.52
C THR A 133 8.04 -19.18 -5.25
N SER A 134 9.07 -18.72 -5.97
CA SER A 134 9.38 -17.29 -6.01
C SER A 134 8.18 -16.46 -6.47
N ARG A 135 7.38 -16.95 -7.44
CA ARG A 135 6.15 -16.29 -7.89
C ARG A 135 5.19 -16.01 -6.74
N THR A 136 4.99 -16.99 -5.86
CA THR A 136 4.14 -16.84 -4.67
C THR A 136 4.59 -15.65 -3.82
N ALA A 137 5.91 -15.47 -3.60
CA ALA A 137 6.43 -14.33 -2.85
C ALA A 137 6.18 -12.98 -3.57
N TYR A 138 6.35 -12.93 -4.90
CA TYR A 138 6.04 -11.74 -5.71
C TYR A 138 4.55 -11.38 -5.69
N GLU A 139 3.66 -12.37 -5.71
CA GLU A 139 2.22 -12.15 -5.64
C GLU A 139 1.77 -11.64 -4.26
N ILE A 140 2.43 -12.08 -3.18
CA ILE A 140 2.08 -11.67 -1.81
C ILE A 140 2.65 -10.28 -1.49
N MET A 141 3.93 -10.03 -1.81
CA MET A 141 4.62 -8.76 -1.54
C MET A 141 5.29 -8.22 -2.82
N PRO A 142 4.52 -7.65 -3.77
CA PRO A 142 5.03 -7.16 -5.05
C PRO A 142 5.81 -5.86 -4.93
N PHE A 143 5.76 -5.18 -3.77
CA PHE A 143 6.42 -3.89 -3.58
C PHE A 143 7.91 -4.05 -3.28
N GLU A 144 8.72 -3.09 -3.70
CA GLU A 144 10.16 -3.02 -3.41
C GLU A 144 10.50 -2.46 -2.01
N ASN A 145 9.60 -2.67 -1.04
CA ASN A 145 9.78 -2.18 0.32
C ASN A 145 10.96 -2.86 1.02
N THR A 146 11.75 -2.08 1.74
CA THR A 146 12.87 -2.57 2.57
C THR A 146 12.47 -2.62 4.04
N THR A 147 13.10 -3.52 4.80
CA THR A 147 12.90 -3.62 6.25
C THR A 147 13.65 -2.50 6.97
N ILE A 148 12.92 -1.79 7.84
CA ILE A 148 13.45 -0.74 8.70
C ILE A 148 13.16 -1.12 10.16
N VAL A 149 14.15 -0.99 11.03
CA VAL A 149 13.96 -1.09 12.49
C VAL A 149 13.84 0.31 13.06
N VAL A 150 12.79 0.57 13.83
CA VAL A 150 12.54 1.86 14.48
C VAL A 150 12.58 1.67 15.99
N GLY A 151 13.38 2.48 16.68
CA GLY A 151 13.34 2.58 18.14
C GLY A 151 12.17 3.43 18.59
N LEU A 152 11.21 2.84 19.30
CA LEU A 152 9.98 3.47 19.78
C LEU A 152 9.94 3.48 21.30
N LYS A 153 9.40 4.55 21.90
CA LYS A 153 9.11 4.57 23.34
C LYS A 153 7.78 3.85 23.62
N ALA A 154 7.52 3.56 24.88
CA ALA A 154 6.28 2.93 25.32
C ALA A 154 5.02 3.67 24.84
N GLU A 155 5.03 5.00 24.78
CA GLU A 155 3.87 5.77 24.30
C GLU A 155 3.54 5.45 22.84
N GLN A 156 4.55 5.27 21.98
CA GLN A 156 4.31 4.87 20.57
C GLN A 156 3.86 3.42 20.46
N ILE A 157 4.25 2.56 21.41
CA ILE A 157 3.72 1.20 21.49
C ILE A 157 2.23 1.22 21.84
N GLU A 158 1.81 2.07 22.77
CA GLU A 158 0.38 2.29 23.07
C GLU A 158 -0.38 2.84 21.86
N GLU A 159 0.21 3.79 21.11
CA GLU A 159 -0.37 4.30 19.86
C GLU A 159 -0.57 3.21 18.80
N ILE A 160 0.40 2.28 18.65
CA ILE A 160 0.28 1.10 17.77
C ILE A 160 -0.95 0.27 18.17
N VAL A 161 -1.09 -0.03 19.46
CA VAL A 161 -2.18 -0.85 19.96
C VAL A 161 -3.53 -0.15 19.72
N SER A 162 -3.65 1.14 20.05
CA SER A 162 -4.86 1.92 19.77
C SER A 162 -5.21 1.94 18.28
N TYR A 163 -4.21 2.10 17.41
CA TYR A 163 -4.39 2.05 15.96
C TYR A 163 -4.98 0.69 15.52
N ILE A 164 -4.38 -0.43 15.96
CA ILE A 164 -4.84 -1.78 15.59
C ILE A 164 -6.28 -2.02 16.03
N ILE A 165 -6.63 -1.61 17.26
CA ILE A 165 -7.99 -1.73 17.79
C ILE A 165 -8.99 -0.96 16.91
N SER A 166 -8.64 0.27 16.54
CA SER A 166 -9.52 1.15 15.76
C SER A 166 -9.74 0.68 14.32
N GLU A 167 -8.69 0.21 13.64
CA GLU A 167 -8.74 -0.19 12.23
C GLU A 167 -9.41 -1.54 12.03
N LYS A 168 -9.31 -2.45 13.02
CA LYS A 168 -9.87 -3.82 12.97
C LYS A 168 -9.34 -4.70 11.84
N LYS A 169 -8.39 -4.20 11.03
CA LYS A 169 -7.71 -4.96 9.99
C LYS A 169 -6.67 -5.91 10.60
N PRO A 170 -6.43 -7.08 9.97
CA PRO A 170 -5.44 -8.03 10.45
C PRO A 170 -4.04 -7.64 9.99
N HIS A 171 -3.48 -6.61 10.64
CA HIS A 171 -2.10 -6.17 10.46
C HIS A 171 -1.15 -7.24 10.99
N PRO A 172 -0.15 -7.71 10.21
CA PRO A 172 0.88 -8.63 10.71
C PRO A 172 1.58 -8.04 11.93
N LEU A 173 1.49 -8.73 13.07
CA LEU A 173 2.05 -8.30 14.35
C LEU A 173 2.74 -9.47 15.02
N SER A 174 4.02 -9.38 15.36
CA SER A 174 4.74 -10.38 16.16
C SER A 174 5.55 -9.72 17.28
N GLY A 175 5.92 -10.50 18.31
CA GLY A 175 6.65 -10.00 19.48
C GLY A 175 5.81 -9.23 20.51
N MET A 176 4.50 -9.07 20.25
CA MET A 176 3.55 -8.39 21.14
C MET A 176 2.21 -9.13 21.20
N SER A 177 1.57 -9.05 22.35
CA SER A 177 0.17 -9.42 22.54
C SER A 177 -0.58 -8.42 23.43
N PHE A 178 -1.90 -8.36 23.30
CA PHE A 178 -2.77 -7.56 24.16
C PHE A 178 -4.22 -8.09 24.13
N THR A 179 -5.02 -7.63 25.08
CA THR A 179 -6.45 -7.90 25.17
C THR A 179 -7.24 -6.63 24.88
N ILE A 180 -8.37 -6.76 24.21
CA ILE A 180 -9.34 -5.70 23.95
C ILE A 180 -10.51 -5.92 24.90
N ASP A 181 -10.75 -4.98 25.80
CA ASP A 181 -11.88 -5.03 26.72
C ASP A 181 -13.22 -4.78 26.01
N LYS A 182 -14.33 -4.92 26.76
CA LYS A 182 -15.69 -4.71 26.25
C LYS A 182 -15.96 -3.29 25.74
N ASN A 183 -15.16 -2.31 26.16
CA ASN A 183 -15.26 -0.91 25.76
C ASN A 183 -14.32 -0.56 24.59
N ASN A 184 -13.62 -1.55 24.03
CA ASN A 184 -12.55 -1.39 23.02
C ASN A 184 -11.32 -0.64 23.54
N ASN A 185 -10.99 -0.74 24.83
CA ASN A 185 -9.72 -0.28 25.36
C ASN A 185 -8.69 -1.42 25.36
N PRO A 186 -7.41 -1.10 25.19
CA PRO A 186 -6.35 -2.07 25.38
C PRO A 186 -6.12 -2.38 26.86
N THR A 187 -5.99 -3.66 27.17
CA THR A 187 -5.57 -4.18 28.46
C THR A 187 -4.46 -5.22 28.26
N SER A 188 -3.65 -5.45 29.30
CA SER A 188 -2.61 -6.49 29.30
C SER A 188 -1.66 -6.44 28.09
N ILE A 189 -1.12 -5.25 27.78
CA ILE A 189 -0.12 -5.11 26.71
C ILE A 189 1.18 -5.78 27.16
N LEU A 190 1.57 -6.82 26.42
CA LEU A 190 2.79 -7.60 26.64
C LEU A 190 3.70 -7.49 25.42
N VAL A 191 4.98 -7.23 25.66
CA VAL A 191 6.05 -7.32 24.65
C VAL A 191 7.00 -8.42 25.07
N ASN A 192 7.22 -9.41 24.21
CA ASN A 192 8.00 -10.61 24.54
C ASN A 192 7.57 -11.26 25.86
N ASN A 193 6.24 -11.38 26.05
CA ASN A 193 5.59 -11.92 27.25
C ASN A 193 5.85 -11.14 28.56
N LYS A 194 6.36 -9.91 28.49
CA LYS A 194 6.57 -9.03 29.65
C LYS A 194 5.67 -7.80 29.55
N PRO A 195 5.16 -7.26 30.68
CA PRO A 195 4.41 -6.01 30.69
C PRO A 195 5.17 -4.87 30.01
N LEU A 196 4.43 -3.98 29.35
CA LEU A 196 5.00 -2.76 28.77
C LEU A 196 5.66 -1.89 29.85
N GLU A 197 6.92 -1.48 29.60
CA GLU A 197 7.75 -0.70 30.51
C GLU A 197 7.88 0.74 29.99
N LYS A 198 7.44 1.73 30.77
CA LYS A 198 7.31 3.13 30.33
C LYS A 198 8.61 3.77 29.80
N ASN A 199 9.74 3.48 30.43
CA ASN A 199 11.03 4.13 30.12
C ASN A 199 11.92 3.29 29.18
N LYS A 200 11.36 2.24 28.57
CA LYS A 200 12.10 1.36 27.67
C LYS A 200 11.93 1.78 26.21
N ILE A 201 13.01 1.68 25.45
CA ILE A 201 12.96 1.75 23.98
C ILE A 201 12.72 0.34 23.46
N TYR A 202 11.71 0.19 22.61
CA TYR A 202 11.35 -1.03 21.91
C TYR A 202 11.76 -0.92 20.45
N TYR A 203 12.47 -1.91 19.95
CA TYR A 203 12.87 -1.94 18.54
C TYR A 203 11.81 -2.67 17.71
N VAL A 204 11.20 -1.94 16.79
CA VAL A 204 10.10 -2.44 15.96
C VAL A 204 10.55 -2.54 14.51
N VAL A 205 10.58 -3.74 13.95
CA VAL A 205 10.83 -3.93 12.51
C VAL A 205 9.55 -3.77 11.71
N THR A 206 9.65 -2.99 10.64
CA THR A 206 8.56 -2.65 9.73
C THR A 206 9.10 -2.36 8.32
N SER A 207 8.32 -1.69 7.46
CA SER A 207 8.76 -1.26 6.12
C SER A 207 9.04 0.23 6.02
N ASP A 208 9.88 0.62 5.06
CA ASP A 208 10.11 2.00 4.65
C ASP A 208 8.81 2.73 4.25
N TYR A 209 7.87 2.06 3.60
CA TYR A 209 6.53 2.63 3.32
C TYR A 209 5.82 3.09 4.61
N LEU A 210 5.84 2.28 5.67
CA LEU A 210 5.16 2.59 6.93
C LEU A 210 5.92 3.62 7.76
N VAL A 211 7.25 3.57 7.76
CA VAL A 211 8.09 4.60 8.42
C VAL A 211 7.85 5.99 7.85
N ASN A 212 7.51 6.07 6.56
CA ASN A 212 7.19 7.33 5.89
C ASN A 212 5.73 7.78 6.07
N GLY A 213 4.93 7.10 6.91
CA GLY A 213 3.54 7.47 7.21
C GLY A 213 2.49 6.76 6.37
N GLY A 214 2.87 5.73 5.61
CA GLY A 214 1.94 4.86 4.90
C GLY A 214 0.86 4.29 5.84
N ASP A 215 -0.35 4.11 5.30
CA ASP A 215 -1.54 3.64 6.04
C ASP A 215 -1.85 4.44 7.32
N ASN A 216 -1.44 5.71 7.40
CA ASN A 216 -1.59 6.58 8.57
C ASN A 216 -0.87 6.06 9.84
N MET A 217 0.13 5.18 9.70
CA MET A 217 0.97 4.67 10.80
C MET A 217 2.03 5.70 11.26
N THR A 218 1.57 6.91 11.59
CA THR A 218 2.42 8.08 11.90
C THR A 218 3.25 7.92 13.18
N PHE A 219 2.91 6.97 14.06
CA PHE A 219 3.72 6.62 15.23
C PHE A 219 5.16 6.23 14.88
N PHE A 220 5.41 5.68 13.69
CA PHE A 220 6.78 5.38 13.23
C PHE A 220 7.60 6.64 12.91
N GLN A 221 6.95 7.75 12.56
CA GLN A 221 7.65 9.02 12.32
C GLN A 221 8.20 9.62 13.62
N LYS A 222 7.58 9.30 14.76
CA LYS A 222 7.98 9.73 16.10
C LYS A 222 9.12 8.91 16.72
N GLY A 223 9.62 7.89 16.00
CA GLY A 223 10.70 7.05 16.50
C GLY A 223 11.99 7.81 16.79
N VAL A 224 12.68 7.41 17.86
CA VAL A 224 13.92 8.05 18.33
C VAL A 224 15.15 7.55 17.58
N GLU A 225 15.06 6.37 16.97
CA GLU A 225 16.13 5.74 16.20
C GLU A 225 15.54 5.04 14.97
N LYS A 226 16.31 4.97 13.86
CA LYS A 226 15.90 4.29 12.62
C LYS A 226 17.12 3.62 11.97
N TYR A 227 16.94 2.36 11.59
CA TYR A 227 17.99 1.54 10.97
C TYR A 227 17.44 0.86 9.72
N ASN A 228 18.05 1.11 8.57
CA ASN A 228 17.75 0.37 7.35
C ASN A 228 18.58 -0.92 7.33
N LEU A 229 17.92 -2.06 7.17
CA LEU A 229 18.62 -3.36 7.11
C LEU A 229 19.07 -3.72 5.70
N ASP A 230 18.65 -2.93 4.69
CA ASP A 230 18.88 -3.17 3.25
C ASP A 230 18.38 -4.56 2.82
N TYR A 231 17.32 -5.02 3.47
CA TYR A 231 16.75 -6.33 3.25
C TYR A 231 15.28 -6.21 2.86
N LYS A 232 14.99 -6.50 1.59
CA LYS A 232 13.64 -6.39 1.03
C LYS A 232 12.68 -7.35 1.71
N LEU A 233 11.48 -6.90 2.01
CA LEU A 233 10.44 -7.73 2.63
C LEU A 233 10.09 -8.96 1.78
N ARG A 234 10.10 -8.83 0.45
CA ARG A 234 9.92 -9.98 -0.44
C ARG A 234 11.08 -10.98 -0.35
N ASN A 235 12.30 -10.51 -0.13
CA ASN A 235 13.46 -11.40 0.00
C ASN A 235 13.43 -12.18 1.32
N VAL A 236 12.89 -11.59 2.41
CA VAL A 236 12.59 -12.32 3.66
C VAL A 236 11.75 -13.57 3.36
N LEU A 237 10.68 -13.42 2.57
CA LEU A 237 9.82 -14.53 2.14
C LEU A 237 10.57 -15.57 1.31
N ILE A 238 11.26 -15.13 0.26
CA ILE A 238 11.99 -16.03 -0.66
C ILE A 238 13.06 -16.81 0.09
N ASP A 239 13.83 -16.15 0.96
CA ASP A 239 14.90 -16.78 1.72
C ASP A 239 14.33 -17.73 2.78
N TYR A 240 13.20 -17.38 3.40
CA TYR A 240 12.49 -18.30 4.29
C TYR A 240 12.04 -19.56 3.52
N PHE A 241 11.42 -19.41 2.35
CA PHE A 241 11.00 -20.56 1.53
C PHE A 241 12.18 -21.44 1.11
N LYS A 242 13.32 -20.85 0.76
CA LYS A 242 14.53 -21.61 0.41
C LYS A 242 15.08 -22.45 1.58
N THR A 243 15.00 -21.94 2.81
CA THR A 243 15.57 -22.62 3.99
C THR A 243 14.59 -23.55 4.69
N ASN A 244 13.29 -23.45 4.41
CA ASN A 244 12.24 -24.21 5.08
C ASN A 244 11.44 -24.98 4.04
N LYS A 245 11.49 -26.32 4.09
CA LYS A 245 10.78 -27.18 3.14
C LYS A 245 9.25 -27.08 3.24
N GLU A 246 8.75 -26.65 4.39
CA GLU A 246 7.34 -26.59 4.70
C GLU A 246 6.99 -25.29 5.43
N ILE A 247 5.94 -24.62 4.99
CA ILE A 247 5.35 -23.46 5.66
C ILE A 247 4.50 -23.95 6.82
N LYS A 248 4.74 -23.39 8.00
CA LYS A 248 3.94 -23.65 9.19
C LYS A 248 3.06 -22.44 9.44
N ALA A 249 1.75 -22.62 9.33
CA ALA A 249 0.81 -21.59 9.76
C ALA A 249 0.97 -21.38 11.28
N ASN A 250 0.93 -20.12 11.71
CA ASN A 250 0.92 -19.77 13.12
C ASN A 250 -0.46 -19.26 13.51
N THR A 251 -1.20 -20.06 14.28
CA THR A 251 -2.54 -19.75 14.78
C THR A 251 -2.53 -19.19 16.21
N ASN A 252 -1.35 -18.90 16.79
CA ASN A 252 -1.24 -18.31 18.11
C ASN A 252 -2.00 -16.99 18.18
N ILE A 253 -2.83 -16.84 19.21
CA ILE A 253 -3.61 -15.64 19.44
C ILE A 253 -2.72 -14.57 20.08
N ARG A 254 -2.58 -13.44 19.39
CA ARG A 254 -1.80 -12.27 19.84
C ARG A 254 -2.73 -11.15 20.32
N ILE A 255 -3.92 -11.07 19.75
CA ILE A 255 -4.93 -10.08 20.07
C ILE A 255 -6.17 -10.82 20.53
N ASN A 256 -6.47 -10.73 21.83
CA ASN A 256 -7.67 -11.31 22.43
C ASN A 256 -8.77 -10.25 22.53
N LYS A 257 -10.04 -10.67 22.48
CA LYS A 257 -11.19 -9.81 22.78
C LYS A 257 -12.04 -10.46 23.86
N GLU A 258 -12.40 -9.69 24.88
CA GLU A 258 -13.34 -10.08 25.95
C GLU A 258 -14.81 -10.12 25.50
#